data_AF-A0A397ATE1-F1
#
_entry.id   AF-A0A397ATE1-F1
#
_cell.length_a   1.000
_cell.length_b   1.000
_cell.length_c   1.000
_cell.angle_alpha   90.00
_cell.angle_beta   90.00
_cell.angle_gamma   90.00
#
_symmetry.space_group_name_H-M   'P 1'
#
loop_
_entity.id
_entity.type
_entity.pdbx_description
1 polymer ?
#
loop_
_entity_poly.entity_id
_entity_poly.type
_entity_poly.pdbx_seq_one_letter_code
_entity_poly.pdbx_strand_id
1 'polypeptide(L)'
;MFKANLGFHSAQLEKQPNDTNVSDTETLRDKFPNQWAVLADKGYQGIQEYVRGFTPVKRPPHGQLTMEQERANARLSSDCVIVENFFGRLKTLWGLVSDKYTWKRDEYNMYFQTCVAFTNIHVRFNPLRNVDGEGYNQYKNRLLSIGSKIKSKNASSKAKYRENRRAQIQAVLRRASTGYTSDDYDVGYEEGDDIFD
;
A
#
# COMPACT_ATOMS: atom_id res chain seq x y z
N MET A 1 -5.01 -19.87 2.45
CA MET A 1 -5.22 -19.05 1.24
C MET A 1 -4.50 -19.64 0.03
N PHE A 2 -3.16 -19.75 0.03
CA PHE A 2 -2.42 -20.34 -1.11
C PHE A 2 -2.88 -21.76 -1.49
N LYS A 3 -2.96 -22.67 -0.51
CA LYS A 3 -3.42 -24.06 -0.73
C LYS A 3 -4.83 -24.16 -1.31
N ALA A 4 -5.72 -23.25 -0.93
CA ALA A 4 -7.11 -23.25 -1.43
C ALA A 4 -7.19 -22.88 -2.93
N ASN A 5 -6.22 -22.11 -3.42
CA ASN A 5 -6.11 -21.71 -4.82
C ASN A 5 -4.97 -22.44 -5.54
N LEU A 6 -4.54 -23.61 -5.04
CA LEU A 6 -3.37 -24.31 -5.57
C LEU A 6 -3.52 -24.61 -7.07
N GLY A 7 -4.70 -25.04 -7.52
CA GLY A 7 -4.94 -25.31 -8.95
C GLY A 7 -4.71 -24.09 -9.84
N PHE A 8 -5.13 -22.90 -9.38
CA PHE A 8 -4.86 -21.65 -10.08
C PHE A 8 -3.34 -21.37 -10.13
N HIS A 9 -2.65 -21.47 -9.00
CA HIS A 9 -1.21 -21.21 -8.94
C HIS A 9 -0.41 -22.20 -9.78
N SER A 10 -0.73 -23.50 -9.74
CA SER A 10 -0.06 -24.53 -10.53
C SER A 10 -0.23 -24.29 -12.02
N ALA A 11 -1.42 -23.90 -12.49
CA ALA A 11 -1.66 -23.58 -13.89
C ALA A 11 -0.87 -22.35 -14.35
N GLN A 12 -0.73 -21.31 -13.51
CA GLN A 12 0.04 -20.11 -13.85
C GLN A 12 1.56 -20.34 -13.84
N LEU A 13 2.04 -21.35 -13.12
CA LEU A 13 3.47 -21.70 -13.07
C LEU A 13 3.85 -22.68 -14.18
N GLU A 14 2.90 -23.28 -14.89
CA GLU A 14 3.20 -24.27 -15.92
C GLU A 14 3.94 -23.63 -17.10
N LYS A 15 5.11 -24.21 -17.41
CA LYS A 15 5.94 -23.80 -18.55
C LYS A 15 5.20 -24.10 -19.83
N GLN A 16 5.20 -23.12 -20.73
CA GLN A 16 4.62 -23.27 -22.05
C GLN A 16 5.64 -23.92 -23.00
N PRO A 17 5.20 -24.61 -24.07
CA PRO A 17 6.13 -25.27 -25.00
C PRO A 17 7.16 -24.34 -25.67
N ASN A 18 6.86 -23.04 -25.76
CA ASN A 18 7.71 -22.00 -26.33
C ASN A 18 8.68 -21.36 -25.32
N ASP A 19 8.68 -21.81 -24.06
CA ASP A 19 9.54 -21.30 -22.99
C ASP A 19 11.00 -21.82 -23.06
N THR A 20 11.38 -22.50 -24.14
CA THR A 20 12.70 -23.12 -24.34
C THR A 20 13.87 -22.14 -24.31
N ASN A 21 13.60 -20.84 -24.46
CA ASN A 21 14.63 -19.79 -24.54
C ASN A 21 15.08 -19.27 -23.17
N VAL A 22 14.39 -19.65 -22.08
CA VAL A 22 14.72 -19.18 -20.74
C VAL A 22 15.50 -20.28 -20.02
N SER A 23 16.79 -20.01 -19.79
CA SER A 23 17.67 -20.92 -19.04
C SER A 23 17.17 -21.06 -17.61
N ASP A 24 16.93 -22.29 -17.19
CA ASP A 24 16.42 -22.63 -15.87
C ASP A 24 17.33 -23.65 -15.19
N THR A 25 18.28 -23.14 -14.41
CA THR A 25 19.29 -23.92 -13.67
C THR A 25 19.03 -23.89 -12.15
N GLU A 26 17.90 -23.36 -11.71
CA GLU A 26 17.60 -23.21 -10.30
C GLU A 26 17.20 -24.53 -9.63
N THR A 27 17.31 -24.57 -8.30
CA THR A 27 17.00 -25.76 -7.50
C THR A 27 15.52 -26.16 -7.60
N LEU A 28 15.18 -27.37 -7.14
CA LEU A 28 13.84 -27.96 -7.18
C LEU A 28 13.28 -28.27 -8.58
N ARG A 29 14.06 -28.05 -9.66
CA ARG A 29 13.69 -28.42 -11.03
C ARG A 29 13.36 -29.91 -11.16
N ASP A 30 14.12 -30.79 -10.51
CA ASP A 30 13.89 -32.23 -10.60
C ASP A 30 12.53 -32.65 -10.01
N LYS A 31 12.07 -31.94 -8.97
CA LYS A 31 10.78 -32.18 -8.33
C LYS A 31 9.61 -31.55 -9.11
N PHE A 32 9.87 -30.41 -9.76
CA PHE A 32 8.87 -29.64 -10.51
C PHE A 32 9.40 -29.23 -11.90
N PRO A 33 9.63 -30.18 -12.82
CA PRO A 33 10.35 -29.91 -14.07
C PRO A 33 9.61 -28.95 -15.01
N ASN A 34 8.28 -29.01 -14.97
CA ASN A 34 7.38 -28.25 -15.83
C ASN A 34 6.89 -26.95 -15.18
N GLN A 35 7.43 -26.55 -14.03
CA GLN A 35 7.01 -25.32 -13.34
C GLN A 35 8.11 -24.26 -13.34
N TRP A 36 7.70 -23.02 -13.59
CA TRP A 36 8.44 -21.83 -13.26
C TRP A 36 8.59 -21.67 -11.75
N ALA A 37 9.70 -21.07 -11.35
CA ALA A 37 9.95 -20.70 -9.96
C ALA A 37 8.96 -19.63 -9.50
N VAL A 38 8.45 -19.74 -8.27
CA VAL A 38 7.70 -18.67 -7.61
C VAL A 38 8.48 -18.13 -6.42
N LEU A 39 8.78 -16.83 -6.45
CA LEU A 39 9.35 -16.14 -5.29
C LEU A 39 8.20 -15.75 -4.36
N ALA A 40 8.29 -16.20 -3.11
CA ALA A 40 7.25 -15.98 -2.13
C ALA A 40 7.83 -15.36 -0.86
N ASP A 41 6.97 -14.62 -0.19
CA ASP A 41 7.34 -13.93 1.04
C ASP A 41 7.62 -14.91 2.17
N LYS A 42 8.31 -14.42 3.21
CA LYS A 42 8.71 -15.24 4.36
C LYS A 42 7.54 -15.94 5.07
N GLY A 43 6.31 -15.44 4.94
CA GLY A 43 5.10 -16.05 5.50
C GLY A 43 4.66 -17.34 4.81
N TYR A 44 5.15 -17.64 3.61
CA TYR A 44 4.80 -18.83 2.82
C TYR A 44 5.76 -20.02 3.07
N GLN A 45 6.28 -20.16 4.29
CA GLN A 45 7.16 -21.30 4.63
C GLN A 45 6.47 -22.64 4.30
N GLY A 46 7.20 -23.53 3.63
CA GLY A 46 6.67 -24.84 3.23
C GLY A 46 6.01 -24.84 1.85
N ILE A 47 5.96 -23.70 1.14
CA ILE A 47 5.39 -23.62 -0.21
C ILE A 47 6.05 -24.59 -1.21
N GLN A 48 7.33 -24.93 -0.99
CA GLN A 48 8.09 -25.92 -1.77
C GLN A 48 7.56 -27.36 -1.69
N GLU A 49 6.61 -27.64 -0.78
CA GLU A 49 5.89 -28.91 -0.75
C GLU A 49 4.89 -29.02 -1.91
N TYR A 50 4.34 -27.90 -2.37
CA TYR A 50 3.20 -27.86 -3.29
C TYR A 50 3.57 -27.34 -4.69
N VAL A 51 4.51 -26.40 -4.76
CA VAL A 51 4.96 -25.77 -6.02
C VAL A 51 6.47 -25.53 -5.96
N ARG A 52 7.07 -25.12 -7.08
CA ARG A 52 8.47 -24.71 -7.14
C ARG A 52 8.72 -23.34 -6.50
N GLY A 53 8.52 -23.24 -5.19
CA GLY A 53 8.59 -21.99 -4.45
C GLY A 53 9.93 -21.73 -3.75
N PHE A 54 10.33 -20.45 -3.74
CA PHE A 54 11.50 -19.94 -3.06
C PHE A 54 11.07 -18.90 -2.02
N THR A 55 11.46 -19.10 -0.77
CA THR A 55 11.18 -18.18 0.33
C THR A 55 12.46 -17.84 1.07
N PRO A 56 12.61 -16.61 1.60
CA PRO A 56 13.73 -16.29 2.47
C PRO A 56 13.82 -17.26 3.65
N VAL A 57 15.05 -17.71 3.95
CA VAL A 57 15.34 -18.57 5.10
C VAL A 57 15.06 -17.78 6.37
N LYS A 58 14.22 -18.34 7.24
CA LYS A 58 13.93 -17.74 8.54
C LYS A 58 15.09 -18.01 9.50
N ARG A 59 15.48 -16.97 10.25
CA ARG A 59 16.41 -17.11 11.37
C ARG A 59 15.89 -18.18 12.35
N PRO A 60 16.70 -19.20 12.69
CA PRO A 60 16.31 -20.22 13.65
C PRO A 60 16.16 -19.63 15.07
N PRO A 61 15.36 -20.25 15.95
CA PRO A 61 15.30 -19.86 17.35
C PRO A 61 16.71 -19.87 17.96
N HIS A 62 17.10 -18.77 18.61
CA HIS A 62 18.40 -18.60 19.27
C HIS A 62 19.65 -18.78 18.36
N GLY A 63 19.50 -18.74 17.04
CA GLY A 63 20.62 -18.83 16.10
C GLY A 63 20.70 -17.64 15.15
N GLN A 64 21.74 -17.61 14.34
CA GLN A 64 21.93 -16.64 13.26
C GLN A 64 21.84 -17.34 11.90
N LEU A 65 21.56 -16.56 10.86
CA LEU A 65 21.71 -17.06 9.50
C LEU A 65 23.20 -17.11 9.16
N THR A 66 23.61 -18.07 8.35
CA THR A 66 24.97 -18.05 7.80
C THR A 66 25.12 -16.89 6.81
N MET A 67 26.36 -16.43 6.58
CA MET A 67 26.64 -15.38 5.60
C MET A 67 26.10 -15.72 4.20
N GLU A 68 26.09 -17.00 3.83
CA GLU A 68 25.55 -17.47 2.56
C GLU A 68 24.03 -17.37 2.51
N GLN A 69 23.35 -17.75 3.59
CA GLN A 69 21.89 -17.62 3.72
C GLN A 69 21.45 -16.15 3.70
N GLU A 70 22.20 -15.26 4.35
CA GLU A 70 21.92 -13.83 4.31
C GLU A 70 22.07 -13.27 2.89
N ARG A 71 23.13 -13.65 2.17
CA ARG A 71 23.33 -13.26 0.77
C ARG A 71 22.22 -13.80 -0.14
N ALA A 72 21.80 -15.06 0.05
CA ALA A 72 20.70 -15.65 -0.72
C ALA A 72 19.38 -14.94 -0.44
N ASN A 73 19.08 -14.66 0.83
CA ASN A 73 17.90 -13.88 1.22
C ASN A 73 17.92 -12.46 0.66
N ALA A 74 19.08 -11.79 0.64
CA ALA A 74 19.22 -10.46 0.06
C ALA A 74 18.95 -10.46 -1.46
N ARG A 75 19.43 -11.48 -2.18
CA ARG A 75 19.13 -11.65 -3.62
C ARG A 75 17.63 -11.86 -3.85
N LEU A 76 17.03 -12.80 -3.11
CA LEU A 76 15.59 -13.06 -3.18
C LEU A 76 14.76 -11.80 -2.87
N SER A 77 15.14 -11.05 -1.84
CA SER A 77 14.49 -9.79 -1.48
C SER A 77 14.64 -8.74 -2.58
N SER A 78 15.82 -8.63 -3.20
CA SER A 78 16.06 -7.74 -4.33
C SER A 78 15.23 -8.08 -5.56
N ASP A 79 14.92 -9.35 -5.79
CA ASP A 79 14.03 -9.77 -6.88
C ASP A 79 12.55 -9.54 -6.54
N CYS A 80 12.17 -9.78 -5.29
CA CYS A 80 10.81 -9.51 -4.80
C CYS A 80 10.44 -8.02 -4.77
N VAL A 81 11.42 -7.10 -4.76
CA VAL A 81 11.17 -5.64 -4.72
C VAL A 81 10.29 -5.15 -5.87
N ILE A 82 10.25 -5.86 -7.00
CA ILE A 82 9.38 -5.50 -8.13
C ILE A 82 7.91 -5.54 -7.72
N VAL A 83 7.53 -6.56 -6.93
CA VAL A 83 6.16 -6.72 -6.42
C VAL A 83 5.82 -5.59 -5.46
N GLU A 84 6.74 -5.26 -4.54
CA GLU A 84 6.59 -4.13 -3.63
C GLU A 84 6.43 -2.80 -4.38
N ASN A 85 7.25 -2.57 -5.40
CA ASN A 85 7.18 -1.38 -6.24
C ASN A 85 5.86 -1.31 -7.02
N PHE A 86 5.36 -2.46 -7.50
CA PHE A 86 4.06 -2.53 -8.18
C PHE A 86 2.92 -2.13 -7.24
N PHE A 87 2.83 -2.76 -6.06
CA PHE A 87 1.78 -2.44 -5.08
C PHE A 87 1.93 -1.04 -4.50
N GLY A 88 3.16 -0.58 -4.29
CA GLY A 88 3.44 0.80 -3.91
C GLY A 88 2.91 1.76 -4.96
N ARG A 89 3.16 1.51 -6.25
CA ARG A 89 2.64 2.32 -7.35
C ARG A 89 1.11 2.25 -7.47
N LEU A 90 0.52 1.06 -7.37
CA LEU A 90 -0.93 0.85 -7.37
C LEU A 90 -1.59 1.72 -6.28
N LYS A 91 -1.09 1.66 -5.04
CA LYS A 91 -1.58 2.50 -3.94
C LYS A 91 -1.32 3.98 -4.14
N THR A 92 -0.21 4.34 -4.79
CA THR A 92 0.14 5.75 -4.97
C THR A 92 -0.69 6.42 -6.06
N LEU A 93 -0.98 5.71 -7.16
CA LEU A 93 -1.71 6.25 -8.30
C LEU A 93 -3.23 6.27 -8.09
N TRP A 94 -3.79 5.32 -7.34
CA TRP A 94 -5.23 5.11 -7.29
C TRP A 94 -5.78 5.20 -5.87
N GLY A 95 -6.54 6.28 -5.61
CA GLY A 95 -7.20 6.53 -4.33
C GLY A 95 -8.10 5.39 -3.87
N LEU A 96 -8.76 4.71 -4.82
CA LEU A 96 -9.62 3.56 -4.55
C LEU A 96 -8.88 2.38 -3.91
N VAL A 97 -7.56 2.26 -4.13
CA VAL A 97 -6.71 1.21 -3.54
C VAL A 97 -5.92 1.73 -2.33
N SER A 98 -5.70 3.05 -2.21
CA SER A 98 -5.02 3.64 -1.06
C SER A 98 -5.92 3.80 0.16
N ASP A 99 -7.17 4.17 -0.06
CA ASP A 99 -8.08 4.63 0.98
C ASP A 99 -9.11 3.56 1.36
N LYS A 100 -9.83 3.78 2.46
CA LYS A 100 -10.91 2.88 2.89
C LYS A 100 -12.04 2.93 1.86
N TYR A 101 -12.32 1.81 1.22
CA TYR A 101 -13.45 1.67 0.31
C TYR A 101 -14.76 1.59 1.09
N THR A 102 -15.73 2.46 0.78
CA THR A 102 -17.00 2.59 1.52
C THR A 102 -18.24 2.19 0.71
N TRP A 103 -18.07 1.80 -0.56
CA TRP A 103 -19.18 1.36 -1.41
C TRP A 103 -19.40 -0.15 -1.33
N LYS A 104 -20.27 -0.68 -2.20
CA LYS A 104 -20.68 -2.08 -2.15
C LYS A 104 -19.53 -3.02 -2.47
N ARG A 105 -19.36 -4.04 -1.62
CA ARG A 105 -18.21 -4.96 -1.67
C ARG A 105 -18.13 -5.77 -2.97
N ASP A 106 -19.27 -6.11 -3.56
CA ASP A 106 -19.38 -6.84 -4.83
C ASP A 106 -18.82 -6.05 -6.01
N GLU A 107 -18.92 -4.72 -5.99
CA GLU A 107 -18.38 -3.83 -7.02
C GLU A 107 -16.86 -3.59 -6.86
N TYR A 108 -16.30 -3.78 -5.66
CA TYR A 108 -14.88 -3.51 -5.37
C TYR A 108 -13.94 -4.25 -6.33
N ASN A 109 -14.21 -5.50 -6.65
CA ASN A 109 -13.32 -6.31 -7.47
C ASN A 109 -13.17 -5.75 -8.89
N MET A 110 -14.26 -5.24 -9.48
CA MET A 110 -14.21 -4.60 -10.80
C MET A 110 -13.31 -3.36 -10.79
N TYR A 111 -13.47 -2.50 -9.79
CA TYR A 111 -12.64 -1.30 -9.66
C TYR A 111 -11.18 -1.63 -9.36
N PHE A 112 -10.93 -2.60 -8.48
CA PHE A 112 -9.59 -3.06 -8.16
C PHE A 112 -8.88 -3.62 -9.40
N GLN A 113 -9.55 -4.47 -10.17
CA GLN A 113 -9.03 -5.00 -11.44
C GLN A 113 -8.73 -3.89 -12.45
N THR A 114 -9.57 -2.85 -12.50
CA THR A 114 -9.34 -1.67 -13.34
C THR A 114 -8.08 -0.90 -12.91
N CYS A 115 -7.89 -0.68 -11.61
CA CYS A 115 -6.67 -0.07 -11.07
C CYS A 115 -5.41 -0.90 -11.40
N VAL A 116 -5.50 -2.23 -11.29
CA VAL A 116 -4.42 -3.14 -11.68
C VAL A 116 -4.10 -3.01 -13.17
N ALA A 117 -5.11 -3.00 -14.04
CA ALA A 117 -4.94 -2.84 -15.48
C ALA A 117 -4.26 -1.51 -15.84
N PHE A 118 -4.71 -0.40 -15.25
CA PHE A 118 -4.06 0.90 -15.45
C PHE A 118 -2.64 0.95 -14.89
N THR A 119 -2.37 0.26 -13.78
CA THR A 119 -0.99 0.14 -13.26
C THR A 119 -0.11 -0.63 -14.24
N ASN A 120 -0.60 -1.74 -14.80
CA ASN A 120 0.13 -2.51 -15.81
C ASN A 120 0.47 -1.64 -17.02
N ILE A 121 -0.47 -0.83 -17.52
CA ILE A 121 -0.21 0.13 -18.59
C ILE A 121 0.85 1.15 -18.18
N HIS A 122 0.73 1.74 -16.99
CA HIS A 122 1.72 2.70 -16.49
C HIS A 122 3.12 2.08 -16.35
N VAL A 123 3.23 0.81 -15.97
CA VAL A 123 4.51 0.08 -15.88
C VAL A 123 5.17 -0.06 -17.24
N ARG A 124 4.40 -0.20 -18.33
CA ARG A 124 4.97 -0.26 -19.70
C ARG A 124 5.67 1.04 -20.11
N PHE A 125 5.21 2.18 -19.61
CA PHE A 125 5.80 3.49 -19.89
C PHE A 125 6.83 3.94 -18.84
N ASN A 126 6.74 3.40 -17.62
CA ASN A 126 7.60 3.76 -16.50
C ASN A 126 8.02 2.46 -15.81
N PRO A 127 9.20 1.89 -16.07
CA PRO A 127 9.61 0.63 -15.47
C PRO A 127 9.62 0.65 -13.93
N LEU A 128 9.55 -0.54 -13.31
CA LEU A 128 9.49 -0.70 -11.85
C LEU A 128 10.87 -0.81 -11.17
N ARG A 129 11.94 -1.07 -11.94
CA ARG A 129 13.30 -1.15 -11.42
C ARG A 129 14.03 0.18 -11.56
N ASN A 130 14.93 0.45 -10.62
CA ASN A 130 15.66 1.71 -10.44
C ASN A 130 16.58 2.09 -11.61
N VAL A 131 16.71 1.23 -12.63
CA VAL A 131 17.44 1.57 -13.86
C VAL A 131 16.79 2.80 -14.54
N ASP A 132 15.52 3.10 -14.24
CA ASP A 132 14.82 4.34 -14.65
C ASP A 132 14.10 5.05 -13.46
N GLY A 133 14.71 5.04 -12.26
CA GLY A 133 14.10 5.50 -11.01
C GLY A 133 13.78 7.00 -10.89
N GLU A 134 14.27 7.83 -11.82
CA GLU A 134 14.09 9.28 -11.75
C GLU A 134 12.61 9.70 -11.88
N GLY A 135 11.83 9.05 -12.74
CA GLY A 135 10.41 9.37 -12.93
C GLY A 135 9.56 9.08 -11.68
N TYR A 136 9.83 7.96 -11.01
CA TYR A 136 9.14 7.63 -9.76
C TYR A 136 9.49 8.60 -8.63
N ASN A 137 10.77 8.99 -8.51
CA ASN A 137 11.20 9.96 -7.51
C ASN A 137 10.60 11.35 -7.78
N GLN A 138 10.55 11.79 -9.04
CA GLN A 138 9.90 13.05 -9.42
C GLN A 138 8.40 13.05 -9.08
N TYR A 139 7.68 11.97 -9.38
CA TYR A 139 6.26 11.84 -9.05
C TYR A 139 6.02 11.78 -7.53
N LYS A 140 6.82 10.99 -6.80
CA LYS A 140 6.76 10.90 -5.33
C LYS A 140 7.01 12.25 -4.67
N ASN A 141 8.00 13.00 -5.15
CA ASN A 141 8.29 14.36 -4.66
C ASN A 141 7.14 15.32 -4.96
N ARG A 142 6.49 15.20 -6.12
CA ARG A 142 5.29 15.99 -6.45
C ARG A 142 4.13 15.68 -5.50
N LEU A 143 3.89 14.41 -5.17
CA LEU A 143 2.84 14.03 -4.21
C LEU A 143 3.12 14.52 -2.78
N LEU A 144 4.36 14.40 -2.32
CA LEU A 144 4.78 14.95 -1.03
C LEU A 144 4.58 16.47 -0.96
N SER A 145 4.85 17.17 -2.07
CA SER A 145 4.58 18.62 -2.20
C SER A 145 3.09 18.94 -2.12
N ILE A 146 2.23 18.18 -2.81
CA ILE A 146 0.77 18.35 -2.76
C ILE A 146 0.25 18.09 -1.33
N GLY A 147 0.67 17.00 -0.70
CA GLY A 147 0.28 16.68 0.68
C GLY A 147 0.69 17.76 1.68
N SER A 148 1.89 18.34 1.49
CA SER A 148 2.37 19.45 2.31
C SER A 148 1.52 20.72 2.14
N LYS A 149 1.10 21.03 0.91
CA LYS A 149 0.18 22.15 0.60
C LYS A 149 -1.20 21.95 1.21
N ILE A 150 -1.73 20.73 1.20
CA ILE A 150 -3.01 20.41 1.85
C ILE A 150 -2.88 20.58 3.37
N LYS A 151 -1.80 20.07 3.96
CA LYS A 151 -1.54 20.18 5.40
C LYS A 151 -1.40 21.64 5.86
N SER A 152 -0.69 22.46 5.09
CA SER A 152 -0.55 23.89 5.40
C SER A 152 -1.89 24.63 5.29
N LYS A 153 -2.67 24.39 4.24
CA LYS A 153 -4.01 24.96 4.08
C LYS A 153 -4.94 24.58 5.23
N ASN A 154 -4.93 23.31 5.64
CA ASN A 154 -5.72 22.84 6.79
C ASN A 154 -5.26 23.48 8.10
N ALA A 155 -3.96 23.68 8.31
CA ALA A 155 -3.43 24.36 9.48
C ALA A 155 -3.87 25.84 9.53
N SER A 156 -3.84 26.55 8.39
CA SER A 156 -4.33 27.92 8.27
C SER A 156 -5.83 28.03 8.55
N SER A 157 -6.65 27.13 8.00
CA SER A 157 -8.09 27.09 8.30
C SER A 157 -8.36 26.85 9.79
N LYS A 158 -7.64 25.91 10.41
CA LYS A 158 -7.74 25.64 11.87
C LYS A 158 -7.28 26.83 12.71
N ALA A 159 -6.25 27.58 12.29
CA ALA A 159 -5.80 28.79 12.98
C ALA A 159 -6.88 29.88 12.93
N LYS A 160 -7.43 30.15 11.74
CA LYS A 160 -8.51 31.13 11.54
C LYS A 160 -9.76 30.79 12.34
N TYR A 161 -10.14 29.51 12.38
CA TYR A 161 -11.26 29.05 13.22
C TYR A 161 -11.01 29.33 14.71
N ARG A 162 -9.82 29.00 15.23
CA ARG A 162 -9.45 29.26 16.63
C ARG A 162 -9.46 30.74 16.97
N GLU A 163 -9.01 31.59 16.05
CA GLU A 163 -9.03 33.04 16.22
C GLU A 163 -10.46 33.59 16.26
N ASN A 164 -11.31 33.20 15.30
CA ASN A 164 -12.72 33.58 15.29
C ASN A 164 -13.44 33.12 16.56
N ARG A 165 -13.19 31.89 17.03
CA ARG A 165 -13.76 31.37 18.28
C ARG A 165 -13.29 32.17 19.49
N ARG A 166 -12.01 32.53 19.56
CA ARG A 166 -11.47 33.40 20.63
C ARG A 166 -12.12 34.78 20.63
N ALA A 167 -12.31 35.37 19.45
CA ALA A 167 -12.97 36.67 19.30
C ALA A 167 -14.45 36.62 19.74
N GLN A 168 -15.17 35.56 19.37
CA GLN A 168 -16.55 35.33 19.84
C GLN A 168 -16.62 35.19 21.36
N ILE A 169 -15.76 34.36 21.96
CA ILE A 169 -15.71 34.18 23.43
C ILE A 169 -15.36 35.52 24.12
N GLN A 170 -14.38 36.27 23.60
CA GLN A 170 -14.03 37.57 24.17
C GLN A 170 -15.16 38.60 24.03
N ALA A 171 -15.90 38.59 22.92
CA ALA A 171 -17.05 39.48 22.74
C ALA A 171 -18.18 39.17 23.72
N VAL A 172 -18.45 37.88 23.98
CA VAL A 172 -19.42 37.43 25.00
C VAL A 172 -18.97 37.86 26.39
N LEU A 173 -17.71 37.62 26.77
CA LEU A 173 -17.16 38.02 28.07
C LEU A 173 -17.18 39.54 28.28
N ARG A 174 -16.88 40.33 27.23
CA ARG A 174 -16.95 41.79 27.28
C ARG A 174 -18.39 42.27 27.46
N ARG A 175 -19.37 41.66 26.76
CA ARG A 175 -20.81 41.96 26.93
C ARG A 175 -21.28 41.67 28.35
N ALA A 176 -20.87 40.54 28.92
CA ALA A 176 -21.18 40.18 30.31
C ALA A 176 -20.56 41.16 31.33
N SER A 177 -19.41 41.75 31.00
CA SER A 177 -18.72 42.73 31.85
C SER A 177 -19.33 44.14 31.79
N THR A 178 -20.05 44.48 30.72
CA THR A 178 -20.69 45.80 30.51
C THR A 178 -22.10 45.92 31.10
N GLY A 179 -22.56 44.96 31.91
CA GLY A 179 -23.73 45.15 32.79
C GLY A 179 -25.11 45.09 32.15
N TYR A 180 -25.29 44.30 31.08
CA TYR A 180 -26.62 43.84 30.67
C TYR A 180 -26.72 42.33 30.89
N THR A 181 -27.23 41.95 32.05
CA THR A 181 -27.74 40.60 32.32
C THR A 181 -29.12 40.51 31.66
N SER A 182 -29.16 40.06 30.41
CA SER A 182 -30.35 39.36 29.93
C SER A 182 -30.04 37.88 30.08
N ASP A 183 -30.77 37.25 30.99
CA ASP A 183 -30.84 35.80 31.10
C ASP A 183 -31.30 35.19 29.76
N ASP A 184 -30.94 33.93 29.56
CA ASP A 184 -31.15 33.09 28.37
C ASP A 184 -30.09 33.19 27.27
N TYR A 185 -28.91 32.62 27.54
CA TYR A 185 -28.16 31.94 26.49
C TYR A 185 -28.03 30.47 26.85
N ASP A 186 -29.02 29.69 26.43
CA ASP A 186 -28.81 28.28 26.13
C ASP A 186 -27.71 28.20 25.06
N VAL A 187 -26.51 27.82 25.49
CA VAL A 187 -25.46 27.40 24.57
C VAL A 187 -25.83 25.98 24.15
N GLY A 188 -26.88 25.90 23.33
CA GLY A 188 -27.36 24.67 22.73
C GLY A 188 -26.20 24.02 22.01
N TYR A 189 -25.73 22.91 22.59
CA TYR A 189 -24.90 21.93 21.91
C TYR A 189 -25.81 21.23 20.90
N GLU A 190 -25.87 21.74 19.69
CA GLU A 190 -26.12 20.87 18.55
C GLU A 190 -24.77 20.21 18.24
N GLU A 191 -24.55 19.06 18.88
CA GLU A 191 -23.67 18.03 18.35
C GLU A 191 -24.18 17.75 16.92
N GLY A 192 -23.57 18.42 15.95
CA GLY A 192 -23.66 17.97 14.57
C GLY A 192 -22.99 16.62 14.55
N ASP A 193 -23.80 15.56 14.57
CA ASP A 193 -23.40 14.18 14.35
C ASP A 193 -22.35 14.15 13.24
N ASP A 194 -21.11 13.83 13.62
CA ASP A 194 -20.11 13.39 12.67
C ASP A 194 -20.66 12.09 12.07
N ILE A 195 -21.29 12.23 10.90
CA ILE A 195 -21.94 11.16 10.16
C ILE A 195 -20.91 10.23 9.51
N PHE A 196 -19.85 9.86 10.23
CA PHE A 196 -18.87 8.85 9.83
C PHE A 196 -18.24 8.20 11.06
N ASP A 197 -18.99 7.29 11.68
CA ASP A 197 -18.44 6.06 12.28
C ASP A 197 -18.62 4.89 11.30
#